data_AF-J9FML4-F1
#
_entry.id   AF-J9FML4-F1
#
_cell.length_a   1.000
_cell.length_b   1.000
_cell.length_c   1.000
_cell.angle_alpha   90.00
_cell.angle_beta   90.00
_cell.angle_gamma   90.00
#
_symmetry.space_group_name_H-M   'P 1'
#
loop_
_entity.id
_entity.type
_entity.pdbx_description
1 polymer ?
#
loop_
_entity_poly.entity_id
_entity_poly.type
_entity_poly.pdbx_seq_one_letter_code
_entity_poly.pdbx_strand_id
1 'polypeptide(L)'
;MQHQVAPIQEGNFLIITDRICSDNIQPQVHKGDIYVIDRQLTLPTGNVTVLCHRPSEPKKVFRINDRRFQYKIATAQMIQEAKRRALQAKAEEARKFIKEGIDRSARHTARILATEFSWAENVQIAVLPLIINELAFIFTERARRYAAEHHIPQLRPLSRAIIALRQEYQDFITHDLDYRRRTDLTRYAEEFLSEPMIQKNVLLISLTLANELRAQNPQLAKLERKDEHIDLRVLSTIGLLFIESYRRQIAKANRIIAAKAKGRITPSIEDPIITDRLHACLVAMQSPFQLTQPSAHITTFNRIIDNQLQQIQVIPA
;
A
#
# COMPACT_ATOMS: atom_id res chain seq x y z
N MET A 1 -0.11 4.93 -38.85
CA MET A 1 -1.37 4.18 -38.60
C MET A 1 -2.43 4.73 -39.52
N GLN A 2 -2.90 3.96 -40.51
CA GLN A 2 -4.04 4.34 -41.34
C GLN A 2 -5.28 4.49 -40.43
N HIS A 3 -5.84 5.70 -40.34
CA HIS A 3 -7.08 5.91 -39.60
C HIS A 3 -8.19 5.16 -40.33
N GLN A 4 -8.62 4.02 -39.79
CA GLN A 4 -9.86 3.37 -40.22
C GLN A 4 -11.01 4.35 -39.95
N VAL A 5 -11.49 5.00 -41.00
CA VAL A 5 -12.70 5.81 -40.95
C VAL A 5 -13.86 4.84 -41.15
N ALA A 6 -14.79 4.81 -40.19
CA ALA A 6 -15.98 3.97 -40.32
C ALA A 6 -16.84 4.45 -41.50
N PRO A 7 -17.57 3.56 -42.19
CA PRO A 7 -18.45 3.95 -43.29
C PRO A 7 -19.62 4.80 -42.77
N ILE A 8 -20.16 5.67 -43.64
CA ILE A 8 -21.40 6.40 -43.36
C ILE A 8 -22.54 5.38 -43.33
N GLN A 9 -22.96 4.99 -42.14
CA GLN A 9 -23.98 3.98 -41.93
C GLN A 9 -24.91 4.41 -40.79
N GLU A 10 -26.18 4.06 -40.91
CA GLU A 10 -27.18 4.31 -39.86
C GLU A 10 -26.72 3.74 -38.51
N GLY A 11 -26.90 4.52 -37.44
CA GLY A 11 -26.47 4.16 -36.09
C GLY A 11 -25.00 4.44 -35.77
N ASN A 12 -24.15 4.74 -36.76
CA ASN A 12 -22.80 5.26 -36.50
C ASN A 12 -22.85 6.74 -36.09
N PHE A 13 -21.75 7.23 -35.53
CA PHE A 13 -21.64 8.61 -35.08
C PHE A 13 -20.85 9.45 -36.06
N LEU A 14 -21.34 10.66 -36.34
CA LEU A 14 -20.67 11.68 -37.10
C LEU A 14 -20.15 12.76 -36.13
N ILE A 15 -18.84 12.97 -36.12
CA ILE A 15 -18.16 13.95 -35.26
C ILE A 15 -17.64 15.09 -36.14
N ILE A 16 -18.10 16.31 -35.90
CA ILE A 16 -17.64 17.49 -36.64
C ILE A 16 -16.21 17.83 -36.22
N THR A 17 -15.26 17.67 -37.14
CA THR A 17 -13.86 17.99 -36.89
C THR A 17 -13.52 19.41 -37.25
N ASP A 18 -14.22 20.00 -38.23
CA ASP A 18 -14.04 21.40 -38.58
C ASP A 18 -15.24 22.00 -39.31
N ARG A 19 -15.33 23.33 -39.31
CA ARG A 19 -16.39 24.09 -39.99
C ARG A 19 -15.78 24.95 -41.09
N ILE A 20 -16.26 24.77 -42.30
CA ILE A 20 -15.76 25.48 -43.50
C ILE A 20 -16.70 26.65 -43.89
N CYS A 21 -17.90 26.70 -43.30
CA CYS A 21 -18.91 27.71 -43.61
C CYS A 21 -19.04 28.78 -42.50
N SER A 22 -19.46 30.00 -42.87
CA SER A 22 -19.74 31.09 -41.93
C SER A 22 -20.74 30.69 -40.84
N ASP A 23 -20.59 31.24 -39.63
CA ASP A 23 -21.41 30.96 -38.45
C ASP A 23 -22.91 31.16 -38.69
N ASN A 24 -23.26 32.09 -39.57
CA ASN A 24 -24.65 32.43 -39.89
C ASN A 24 -25.41 31.35 -40.69
N ILE A 25 -24.71 30.45 -41.39
CA ILE A 25 -25.35 29.51 -42.33
C ILE A 25 -26.02 28.34 -41.60
N GLN A 26 -25.39 27.81 -40.55
CA GLN A 26 -25.93 26.77 -39.67
C GLN A 26 -25.37 26.99 -38.25
N PRO A 27 -25.86 27.99 -37.50
CA PRO A 27 -25.28 28.43 -36.22
C PRO A 27 -25.35 27.36 -35.13
N GLN A 28 -26.18 26.34 -35.32
CA GLN A 28 -26.38 25.30 -34.32
C GLN A 28 -25.34 24.18 -34.39
N VAL A 29 -24.54 24.08 -35.46
CA VAL A 29 -23.55 23.00 -35.64
C VAL A 29 -22.15 23.52 -35.31
N HIS A 30 -21.50 22.94 -34.31
CA HIS A 30 -20.19 23.37 -33.83
C HIS A 30 -19.13 22.29 -34.00
N LYS A 31 -17.86 22.71 -34.01
CA LYS A 31 -16.71 21.81 -33.95
C LYS A 31 -16.75 21.01 -32.64
N GLY A 32 -16.59 19.69 -32.75
CA GLY A 32 -16.69 18.75 -31.62
C GLY A 32 -18.09 18.18 -31.39
N ASP A 33 -19.13 18.69 -32.06
CA ASP A 33 -20.47 18.12 -31.95
C ASP A 33 -20.51 16.67 -32.48
N ILE A 34 -21.28 15.84 -31.78
CA ILE A 34 -21.50 14.43 -32.10
C ILE A 34 -22.95 14.22 -32.49
N TYR A 35 -23.17 13.61 -33.65
CA TYR A 35 -24.48 13.27 -34.19
C TYR A 35 -24.59 11.76 -34.44
N VAL A 36 -25.78 11.19 -34.31
CA VAL A 36 -26.11 9.83 -34.74
C VAL A 36 -26.60 9.90 -36.18
N ILE A 37 -25.99 9.12 -37.06
CA ILE A 37 -26.35 9.07 -38.48
C ILE A 37 -27.68 8.35 -38.61
N ASP A 38 -28.65 9.02 -39.24
CA ASP A 38 -29.93 8.42 -39.61
C ASP A 38 -29.82 7.81 -41.00
N ARG A 39 -29.35 8.60 -41.98
CA ARG A 39 -29.18 8.14 -43.37
C ARG A 39 -28.33 9.09 -44.20
N GLN A 40 -27.75 8.57 -45.27
CA GLN A 40 -27.01 9.33 -46.27
C GLN A 40 -27.91 9.68 -47.47
N LEU A 41 -27.78 10.90 -47.99
CA LEU A 41 -28.40 11.35 -49.23
C LEU A 41 -27.31 11.84 -50.19
N THR A 42 -27.41 11.44 -51.45
CA THR A 42 -26.59 11.99 -52.53
C THR A 42 -27.46 12.95 -53.33
N LEU A 43 -27.07 14.22 -53.37
CA LEU A 43 -27.80 15.24 -54.13
C LEU A 43 -27.57 15.06 -55.64
N PRO A 44 -28.48 15.54 -56.51
CA PRO A 44 -28.31 15.50 -57.97
C PRO A 44 -27.01 16.18 -58.46
N THR A 45 -26.46 17.09 -57.65
CA THR A 45 -25.19 17.78 -57.89
C THR A 45 -23.95 16.96 -57.49
N GLY A 46 -24.12 15.68 -57.11
CA GLY A 46 -23.05 14.77 -56.69
C GLY A 46 -22.56 14.92 -55.25
N ASN A 47 -23.10 15.88 -54.47
CA ASN A 47 -22.62 16.13 -53.11
C ASN A 47 -23.29 15.19 -52.09
N VAL A 48 -22.52 14.76 -51.09
CA VAL A 48 -23.01 13.90 -50.02
C VAL A 48 -23.55 14.75 -48.87
N THR A 49 -24.79 14.47 -48.46
CA THR A 49 -25.43 15.07 -47.30
C THR A 49 -25.87 13.99 -46.34
N VAL A 50 -25.44 14.09 -45.09
CA VAL A 50 -25.80 13.17 -44.01
C VAL A 50 -26.93 13.78 -43.20
N LEU A 51 -28.02 13.02 -43.05
CA LEU A 51 -29.09 13.30 -42.10
C LEU A 51 -28.75 12.63 -40.78
N CYS A 52 -28.81 13.40 -39.71
CA CYS A 52 -28.40 12.95 -38.40
C CYS A 52 -29.10 13.74 -37.30
N HIS A 53 -29.17 13.18 -36.09
CA HIS A 53 -29.71 13.85 -34.91
C HIS A 53 -28.68 13.88 -33.80
N ARG A 54 -28.84 14.78 -32.82
CA ARG A 54 -28.01 14.73 -31.61
C ARG A 54 -28.54 13.64 -30.69
N PRO A 55 -27.66 12.88 -29.99
CA PRO A 55 -28.10 11.88 -29.01
C PRO A 55 -29.09 12.44 -27.96
N SER A 56 -28.94 13.71 -27.57
CA SER A 56 -29.82 14.40 -26.63
C SER A 56 -31.12 14.93 -27.24
N GLU A 57 -31.20 15.05 -28.57
CA GLU A 57 -32.32 15.66 -29.29
C GLU A 57 -32.76 14.75 -30.47
N PRO A 58 -33.26 13.54 -30.21
CA PRO A 58 -33.53 12.55 -31.27
C PRO A 58 -34.63 12.99 -32.25
N LYS A 59 -35.48 13.94 -31.85
CA LYS A 59 -36.57 14.46 -32.69
C LYS A 59 -36.12 15.54 -33.67
N LYS A 60 -34.89 16.04 -33.55
CA LYS A 60 -34.39 17.17 -34.35
C LYS A 60 -33.35 16.68 -35.34
N VAL A 61 -33.70 16.76 -36.62
CA VAL A 61 -32.85 16.30 -37.73
C VAL A 61 -31.99 17.45 -38.24
N PHE A 62 -30.69 17.22 -38.29
CA PHE A 62 -29.68 18.09 -38.86
C PHE A 62 -29.23 17.55 -40.21
N ARG A 63 -28.96 18.49 -41.14
CA ARG A 63 -28.40 18.19 -42.46
C ARG A 63 -26.96 18.65 -42.48
N ILE A 64 -26.03 17.71 -42.57
CA ILE A 64 -24.59 17.97 -42.56
C ILE A 64 -24.03 17.61 -43.94
N ASN A 65 -23.38 18.58 -44.57
CA ASN A 65 -22.86 18.45 -45.93
C ASN A 65 -21.33 18.59 -45.92
N ASP A 66 -20.68 17.77 -46.75
CA ASP A 66 -19.22 17.67 -46.92
C ASP A 66 -18.53 18.98 -47.35
N ARG A 67 -19.21 19.88 -48.07
CA ARG A 67 -18.68 21.20 -48.43
C ARG A 67 -18.65 22.20 -47.29
N ARG A 68 -19.48 21.99 -46.26
CA ARG A 68 -19.70 22.96 -45.17
C ARG A 68 -19.02 22.54 -43.88
N PHE A 69 -18.83 21.24 -43.68
CA PHE A 69 -18.24 20.67 -42.48
C PHE A 69 -17.30 19.54 -42.83
N GLN A 70 -16.14 19.52 -42.17
CA GLN A 70 -15.31 18.32 -42.10
C GLN A 70 -15.79 17.48 -40.94
N TYR A 71 -15.92 16.18 -41.16
CA TYR A 71 -16.34 15.26 -40.13
C TYR A 71 -15.63 13.92 -40.23
N LYS A 72 -15.56 13.24 -39.09
CA LYS A 72 -15.10 11.85 -38.99
C LYS A 72 -16.25 10.99 -38.52
N ILE A 73 -16.29 9.77 -39.01
CA ILE A 73 -17.29 8.79 -38.62
C ILE A 73 -16.65 7.79 -37.68
N ALA A 74 -17.31 7.56 -36.56
CA ALA A 74 -16.88 6.67 -35.52
C ALA A 74 -18.02 5.70 -35.18
N THR A 75 -17.68 4.44 -34.94
CA THR A 75 -18.64 3.49 -34.37
C THR A 75 -18.81 3.75 -32.87
N ALA A 76 -19.89 3.23 -32.29
CA ALA A 76 -20.09 3.26 -30.84
C ALA A 76 -18.89 2.71 -30.07
N GLN A 77 -18.27 1.63 -30.57
CA GLN A 77 -17.08 1.03 -29.98
C GLN A 77 -15.87 1.98 -30.02
N MET A 78 -15.63 2.66 -31.13
CA MET A 78 -14.53 3.64 -31.24
C MET A 78 -14.70 4.82 -30.28
N ILE A 79 -15.93 5.30 -30.06
CA ILE A 79 -16.20 6.36 -29.08
C ILE A 79 -15.98 5.86 -27.66
N GLN A 80 -16.43 4.64 -27.33
CA GLN A 80 -16.22 4.04 -26.01
C GLN A 80 -14.73 3.80 -25.74
N GLU A 81 -13.96 3.32 -26.73
CA GLU A 81 -12.52 3.18 -26.60
C GLU A 81 -11.80 4.51 -26.44
N ALA A 82 -12.19 5.55 -27.20
CA ALA A 82 -11.63 6.89 -27.06
C ALA A 82 -11.93 7.49 -25.68
N LYS A 83 -13.15 7.32 -25.16
CA LYS A 83 -13.51 7.71 -23.78
C LYS A 83 -12.69 6.95 -22.75
N ARG A 84 -12.51 5.63 -22.92
CA ARG A 84 -11.69 4.81 -22.01
C ARG A 84 -10.23 5.26 -22.02
N ARG A 85 -9.65 5.52 -23.20
CA ARG A 85 -8.28 6.03 -23.34
C ARG A 85 -8.11 7.42 -22.72
N ALA A 86 -9.07 8.33 -22.92
CA ALA A 86 -9.04 9.66 -22.31
C ALA A 86 -9.15 9.58 -20.78
N LEU A 87 -9.98 8.67 -20.25
CA LEU A 87 -10.09 8.44 -18.81
C LEU A 87 -8.81 7.82 -18.23
N GLN A 88 -8.21 6.86 -18.93
CA GLN A 88 -6.93 6.27 -18.54
C GLN A 88 -5.80 7.30 -18.54
N ALA A 89 -5.72 8.17 -19.56
CA ALA A 89 -4.73 9.24 -19.63
C ALA A 89 -4.89 10.24 -18.47
N LYS A 90 -6.13 10.66 -18.16
CA LYS A 90 -6.40 11.52 -17.00
C LYS A 90 -6.02 10.84 -15.67
N ALA A 91 -6.29 9.54 -15.54
CA ALA A 91 -5.90 8.78 -14.36
C ALA A 91 -4.37 8.66 -14.22
N GLU A 92 -3.65 8.48 -15.34
CA GLU A 92 -2.19 8.43 -15.35
C GLU A 92 -1.56 9.80 -15.03
N GLU A 93 -2.11 10.88 -15.57
CA GLU A 93 -1.68 12.25 -15.26
C GLU A 93 -1.90 12.59 -13.78
N ALA A 94 -3.07 12.23 -13.23
CA ALA A 94 -3.34 12.36 -11.79
C ALA A 94 -2.35 11.55 -10.94
N ARG A 95 -2.01 10.31 -11.35
CA ARG A 95 -1.00 9.49 -10.66
C ARG A 95 0.38 10.14 -10.68
N LYS A 96 0.82 10.70 -11.81
CA LYS A 96 2.10 11.41 -11.92
C LYS A 96 2.14 12.63 -11.00
N PHE A 97 1.09 13.45 -11.02
CA PHE A 97 1.01 14.63 -10.16
C PHE A 97 1.04 14.27 -8.67
N ILE A 98 0.31 13.23 -8.26
CA ILE A 98 0.34 12.72 -6.88
C ILE A 98 1.75 12.25 -6.52
N LYS A 99 2.40 11.46 -7.39
CA LYS A 99 3.77 10.97 -7.16
C LYS A 99 4.76 12.12 -6.99
N GLU A 100 4.73 13.12 -7.86
CA GLU A 100 5.60 14.30 -7.77
C GLU A 100 5.34 15.14 -6.50
N GLY A 101 4.09 15.19 -6.05
CA GLY A 101 3.73 15.80 -4.76
C GLY A 101 4.35 15.05 -3.57
N ILE A 102 4.24 13.73 -3.57
CA ILE A 102 4.82 12.85 -2.54
C ILE A 102 6.35 12.99 -2.54
N ASP A 103 7.01 12.93 -3.69
CA ASP A 103 8.46 13.05 -3.82
C ASP A 103 8.97 14.40 -3.29
N ARG A 104 8.25 15.50 -3.57
CA ARG A 104 8.59 16.83 -3.04
C ARG A 104 8.45 16.88 -1.52
N SER A 105 7.38 16.31 -0.97
CA SER A 105 7.17 16.24 0.47
C SER A 105 8.26 15.39 1.15
N ALA A 106 8.62 14.24 0.57
CA ALA A 106 9.66 13.37 1.08
C ALA A 106 11.03 14.07 1.10
N ARG A 107 11.40 14.77 0.02
CA ARG A 107 12.63 15.56 -0.03
C ARG A 107 12.65 16.69 1.01
N HIS A 108 11.51 17.35 1.22
CA HIS A 108 11.38 18.38 2.24
C HIS A 108 11.63 17.82 3.64
N THR A 109 10.98 16.71 3.97
CA THR A 109 11.17 15.99 5.24
C THR A 109 12.62 15.55 5.42
N ALA A 110 13.21 14.90 4.41
CA ALA A 110 14.59 14.43 4.45
C ALA A 110 15.59 15.58 4.69
N ARG A 111 15.35 16.74 4.05
CA ARG A 111 16.18 17.93 4.26
C ARG A 111 16.10 18.43 5.71
N ILE A 112 14.90 18.54 6.27
CA ILE A 112 14.73 19.02 7.65
C ILE A 112 15.37 18.03 8.64
N LEU A 113 15.16 16.72 8.45
CA LEU A 113 15.82 15.69 9.27
C LEU A 113 17.35 15.79 9.21
N ALA A 114 17.91 16.02 8.03
CA ALA A 114 19.36 16.18 7.87
C ALA A 114 19.92 17.45 8.52
N THR A 115 19.17 18.56 8.54
CA THR A 115 19.69 19.85 9.01
C THR A 115 19.38 20.16 10.47
N GLU A 116 18.29 19.65 11.03
CA GLU A 116 17.78 20.08 12.35
C GLU A 116 17.82 18.99 13.44
N PHE A 117 18.00 17.74 13.02
CA PHE A 117 18.05 16.59 13.92
C PHE A 117 19.48 16.07 14.00
N SER A 118 19.88 15.70 15.22
CA SER A 118 21.15 15.01 15.45
C SER A 118 21.11 13.60 14.86
N TRP A 119 22.29 13.00 14.67
CA TRP A 119 22.39 11.62 14.21
C TRP A 119 21.57 10.65 15.09
N ALA A 120 21.69 10.78 16.41
CA ALA A 120 20.96 9.92 17.35
C ALA A 120 19.43 10.07 17.23
N GLU A 121 18.93 11.28 16.98
CA GLU A 121 17.50 11.50 16.76
C GLU A 121 17.04 10.94 15.41
N ASN A 122 17.84 11.11 14.35
CA ASN A 122 17.56 10.53 13.05
C ASN A 122 17.50 9.00 13.09
N VAL A 123 18.39 8.36 13.87
CA VAL A 123 18.34 6.92 14.14
C VAL A 123 17.04 6.54 14.84
N GLN A 124 16.63 7.27 15.88
CA GLN A 124 15.38 6.99 16.59
C GLN A 124 14.12 7.17 15.72
N ILE A 125 14.15 8.11 14.77
CA ILE A 125 13.02 8.42 13.91
C ILE A 125 12.91 7.44 12.74
N ALA A 126 14.03 7.16 12.06
CA ALA A 126 14.01 6.48 10.76
C ALA A 126 14.55 5.05 10.78
N VAL A 127 15.56 4.75 11.61
CA VAL A 127 16.28 3.47 11.56
C VAL A 127 15.75 2.48 12.60
N LEU A 128 15.62 2.92 13.85
CA LEU A 128 15.21 2.06 14.95
C LEU A 128 13.83 1.40 14.74
N PRO A 129 12.80 2.07 14.20
CA PRO A 129 11.53 1.42 13.89
C PRO A 129 11.69 0.23 12.92
N LEU A 130 12.59 0.35 11.94
CA LEU A 130 12.85 -0.71 10.97
C LEU A 130 13.58 -1.90 11.60
N ILE A 131 14.52 -1.66 12.53
CA ILE A 131 15.16 -2.72 13.31
C ILE A 131 14.13 -3.47 14.16
N ILE A 132 13.19 -2.75 14.79
CA ILE A 132 12.13 -3.38 15.60
C ILE A 132 11.20 -4.24 14.73
N ASN A 133 10.89 -3.78 13.51
CA ASN A 133 10.14 -4.59 12.54
C ASN A 133 10.87 -5.90 12.21
N GLU A 134 12.19 -5.85 12.01
CA GLU A 134 13.01 -7.06 11.81
C GLU A 134 12.94 -8.01 13.02
N LEU A 135 13.00 -7.49 14.24
CA LEU A 135 12.83 -8.29 15.46
C LEU A 135 11.46 -8.98 15.51
N ALA A 136 10.38 -8.28 15.16
CA ALA A 136 9.03 -8.85 15.08
C ALA A 136 8.97 -9.99 14.04
N PHE A 137 9.57 -9.80 12.86
CA PHE A 137 9.64 -10.84 11.84
C PHE A 137 10.50 -12.04 12.25
N ILE A 138 11.60 -11.85 12.97
CA ILE A 138 12.45 -12.96 13.46
C ILE A 138 11.61 -13.89 14.35
N PHE A 139 10.85 -13.36 15.31
CA PHE A 139 10.01 -14.18 16.18
C PHE A 139 8.82 -14.79 15.44
N THR A 140 8.26 -14.08 14.46
CA THR A 140 7.21 -14.62 13.57
C THR A 140 7.73 -15.81 12.78
N GLU A 141 8.94 -15.72 12.22
CA GLU A 141 9.57 -16.78 11.46
C GLU A 141 9.91 -17.98 12.35
N ARG A 142 10.35 -17.76 13.59
CA ARG A 142 10.53 -18.84 14.58
C ARG A 142 9.22 -19.56 14.89
N ALA A 143 8.12 -18.82 15.11
CA ALA A 143 6.79 -19.41 15.31
C ALA A 143 6.33 -20.21 14.09
N ARG A 144 6.53 -19.67 12.88
CA ARG A 144 6.20 -20.35 11.62
C ARG A 144 6.99 -21.65 11.43
N ARG A 145 8.28 -21.65 11.74
CA ARG A 145 9.14 -22.85 11.69
C ARG A 145 8.68 -23.91 12.67
N TYR A 146 8.40 -23.52 13.91
CA TYR A 146 7.83 -24.43 14.90
C TYR A 146 6.54 -25.09 14.39
N ALA A 147 5.61 -24.32 13.82
CA ALA A 147 4.38 -24.86 13.25
C ALA A 147 4.63 -25.87 12.11
N ALA A 148 5.66 -25.66 11.30
CA ALA A 148 6.05 -26.57 10.22
C ALA A 148 6.69 -27.86 10.74
N GLU A 149 7.61 -27.74 11.71
CA GLU A 149 8.33 -28.86 12.35
C GLU A 149 7.38 -29.77 13.12
N HIS A 150 6.40 -29.20 13.83
CA HIS A 150 5.36 -29.94 14.54
C HIS A 150 4.16 -30.31 13.65
N HIS A 151 4.28 -30.10 12.33
CA HIS A 151 3.30 -30.47 11.32
C HIS A 151 1.86 -29.97 11.56
N ILE A 152 1.68 -28.80 12.19
CA ILE A 152 0.36 -28.26 12.57
C ILE A 152 -0.41 -27.82 11.31
N PRO A 153 -1.35 -28.63 10.77
CA PRO A 153 -1.90 -28.40 9.44
C PRO A 153 -2.79 -27.16 9.37
N GLN A 154 -3.43 -26.77 10.48
CA GLN A 154 -4.34 -25.64 10.56
C GLN A 154 -3.61 -24.30 10.32
N LEU A 155 -2.30 -24.25 10.55
CA LEU A 155 -1.50 -23.04 10.40
C LEU A 155 -0.85 -22.90 9.01
N ARG A 156 -1.04 -23.86 8.10
CA ARG A 156 -0.48 -23.78 6.73
C ARG A 156 -0.92 -22.53 5.95
N PRO A 157 -2.21 -22.14 5.94
CA PRO A 157 -2.62 -20.90 5.26
C PRO A 157 -1.96 -19.67 5.87
N LEU A 158 -1.83 -19.65 7.20
CA LEU A 158 -1.23 -18.56 7.95
C LEU A 158 0.27 -18.42 7.67
N SER A 159 0.99 -19.55 7.60
CA SER A 159 2.40 -19.58 7.19
C SER A 159 2.60 -19.00 5.79
N ARG A 160 1.71 -19.27 4.83
CA ARG A 160 1.76 -18.67 3.49
C ARG A 160 1.51 -17.17 3.53
N ALA A 161 0.54 -16.73 4.32
CA ALA A 161 0.24 -15.31 4.50
C ALA A 161 1.44 -14.55 5.08
N ILE A 162 2.13 -15.12 6.07
CA ILE A 162 3.34 -14.52 6.66
C ILE A 162 4.48 -14.40 5.64
N ILE A 163 4.71 -15.43 4.82
CA ILE A 163 5.74 -15.39 3.76
C ILE A 163 5.43 -14.27 2.76
N ALA A 164 4.17 -14.18 2.30
CA ALA A 164 3.74 -13.12 1.40
C ALA A 164 3.88 -11.73 2.03
N LEU A 165 3.54 -11.60 3.32
CA LEU A 165 3.65 -10.35 4.07
C LEU A 165 5.11 -9.93 4.27
N ARG A 166 6.02 -10.88 4.51
CA ARG A 166 7.47 -10.60 4.58
C ARG A 166 8.00 -10.13 3.24
N GLN A 167 7.56 -10.74 2.13
CA GLN A 167 7.95 -10.29 0.80
C GLN A 167 7.43 -8.89 0.52
N GLU A 168 6.17 -8.60 0.83
CA GLU A 168 5.56 -7.29 0.66
C GLU A 168 6.28 -6.20 1.48
N TYR A 169 6.67 -6.52 2.72
CA TYR A 169 7.49 -5.63 3.54
C TYR A 169 8.86 -5.37 2.91
N GLN A 170 9.52 -6.41 2.40
CA GLN A 170 10.80 -6.26 1.70
C GLN A 170 10.67 -5.39 0.45
N ASP A 171 9.62 -5.61 -0.35
CA ASP A 171 9.33 -4.82 -1.55
C ASP A 171 9.05 -3.35 -1.17
N PHE A 172 8.35 -3.11 -0.07
CA PHE A 172 8.11 -1.77 0.46
C PHE A 172 9.42 -1.06 0.79
N ILE A 173 10.28 -1.65 1.63
CA ILE A 173 11.53 -1.00 2.04
C ILE A 173 12.57 -0.89 0.92
N THR A 174 12.47 -1.70 -0.16
CA THR A 174 13.40 -1.59 -1.30
C THR A 174 13.28 -0.30 -2.08
N HIS A 175 12.15 0.42 -1.95
CA HIS A 175 11.97 1.71 -2.59
C HIS A 175 12.89 2.77 -2.01
N ASP A 176 13.17 2.70 -0.71
CA ASP A 176 13.91 3.73 0.03
C ASP A 176 15.31 3.26 0.47
N LEU A 177 15.53 1.95 0.57
CA LEU A 177 16.79 1.36 1.06
C LEU A 177 17.43 0.44 0.02
N ASP A 178 18.71 0.68 -0.22
CA ASP A 178 19.56 -0.21 -1.01
C ASP A 178 19.83 -1.53 -0.30
N TYR A 179 20.31 -2.51 -1.06
CA TYR A 179 20.55 -3.87 -0.56
C TYR A 179 21.44 -3.92 0.70
N ARG A 180 22.49 -3.09 0.76
CA ARG A 180 23.41 -3.05 1.88
C ARG A 180 22.72 -2.61 3.17
N ARG A 181 21.99 -1.47 3.13
CA ARG A 181 21.27 -0.97 4.31
C ARG A 181 20.19 -1.95 4.81
N ARG A 182 19.51 -2.65 3.90
CA ARG A 182 18.54 -3.69 4.29
C ARG A 182 19.21 -4.88 4.99
N THR A 183 20.36 -5.30 4.49
CA THR A 183 21.18 -6.34 5.14
C THR A 183 21.63 -5.87 6.53
N ASP A 184 22.03 -4.61 6.66
CA ASP A 184 22.42 -4.02 7.95
C ASP A 184 21.27 -4.02 8.97
N LEU A 185 20.03 -3.72 8.56
CA LEU A 185 18.87 -3.80 9.46
C LEU A 185 18.68 -5.21 10.05
N THR A 186 18.80 -6.23 9.19
CA THR A 186 18.70 -7.63 9.62
C THR A 186 19.83 -7.98 10.58
N ARG A 187 21.06 -7.57 10.23
CA ARG A 187 22.25 -7.77 11.06
C ARG A 187 22.12 -7.11 12.42
N TYR A 188 21.66 -5.85 12.51
CA TYR A 188 21.46 -5.16 13.79
C TYR A 188 20.42 -5.87 14.67
N ALA A 189 19.34 -6.38 14.08
CA ALA A 189 18.35 -7.15 14.82
C ALA A 189 18.93 -8.47 15.35
N GLU A 190 19.74 -9.17 14.54
CA GLU A 190 20.42 -10.41 14.95
C GLU A 190 21.51 -10.18 16.00
N GLU A 191 22.32 -9.14 15.85
CA GLU A 191 23.33 -8.70 16.82
C GLU A 191 22.67 -8.36 18.16
N PHE A 192 21.59 -7.58 18.14
CA PHE A 192 20.79 -7.25 19.34
C PHE A 192 20.29 -8.51 20.05
N LEU A 193 19.75 -9.48 19.32
CA LEU A 193 19.30 -10.75 19.91
C LEU A 193 20.44 -11.66 20.34
N SER A 194 21.66 -11.43 19.86
CA SER A 194 22.84 -12.21 20.21
C SER A 194 23.55 -11.69 21.47
N GLU A 195 23.20 -10.49 21.94
CA GLU A 195 23.74 -9.96 23.18
C GLU A 195 23.39 -10.85 24.38
N PRO A 196 24.36 -11.26 25.22
CA PRO A 196 24.10 -12.22 26.31
C PRO A 196 23.00 -11.80 27.28
N MET A 197 22.90 -10.50 27.57
CA MET A 197 21.85 -9.96 28.44
C MET A 197 20.47 -10.05 27.78
N ILE A 198 20.37 -9.76 26.48
CA ILE A 198 19.13 -9.87 25.73
C ILE A 198 18.69 -11.33 25.62
N GLN A 199 19.61 -12.25 25.29
CA GLN A 199 19.32 -13.69 25.26
C GLN A 199 18.75 -14.19 26.59
N LYS A 200 19.37 -13.79 27.71
CA LYS A 200 18.89 -14.13 29.06
C LYS A 200 17.49 -13.58 29.31
N ASN A 201 17.24 -12.32 28.97
CA ASN A 201 15.93 -11.70 29.17
C ASN A 201 14.84 -12.33 28.29
N VAL A 202 15.16 -12.65 27.04
CA VAL A 202 14.27 -13.37 26.11
C VAL A 202 13.94 -14.77 26.64
N LEU A 203 14.93 -15.50 27.19
CA LEU A 203 14.70 -16.80 27.81
C LEU A 203 13.79 -16.69 29.04
N LEU A 204 14.08 -15.73 29.93
CA LEU A 204 13.28 -15.51 31.14
C LEU A 204 11.83 -15.16 30.81
N ILE A 205 11.60 -14.25 29.87
CA ILE A 205 10.23 -13.92 29.47
C ILE A 205 9.56 -15.13 28.80
N SER A 206 10.27 -15.92 28.01
CA SER A 206 9.72 -17.12 27.38
C SER A 206 9.18 -18.12 28.41
N LEU A 207 9.97 -18.40 29.46
CA LEU A 207 9.56 -19.28 30.57
C LEU A 207 8.39 -18.69 31.36
N THR A 208 8.40 -17.38 31.58
CA THR A 208 7.34 -16.67 32.30
C THR A 208 6.03 -16.72 31.53
N LEU A 209 6.06 -16.41 30.23
CA LEU A 209 4.89 -16.47 29.34
C LEU A 209 4.30 -17.87 29.26
N ALA A 210 5.14 -18.92 29.22
CA ALA A 210 4.66 -20.30 29.23
C ALA A 210 3.85 -20.62 30.50
N ASN A 211 4.34 -20.19 31.66
CA ASN A 211 3.64 -20.37 32.93
C ASN A 211 2.35 -19.54 33.01
N GLU A 212 2.40 -18.28 32.56
CA GLU A 212 1.22 -17.40 32.55
C GLU A 212 0.13 -17.92 31.60
N LEU A 213 0.49 -18.40 30.41
CA LEU A 213 -0.44 -19.00 29.46
C LEU A 213 -1.18 -20.20 30.07
N ARG A 214 -0.45 -21.09 30.75
CA ARG A 214 -1.06 -22.25 31.45
C ARG A 214 -1.97 -21.82 32.60
N ALA A 215 -1.57 -20.81 33.37
CA ALA A 215 -2.35 -20.31 34.49
C ALA A 215 -3.65 -19.65 34.03
N GLN A 216 -3.60 -18.82 32.97
CA GLN A 216 -4.76 -18.11 32.43
C GLN A 216 -5.66 -19.01 31.59
N ASN A 217 -5.14 -20.12 31.05
CA ASN A 217 -5.89 -21.06 30.22
C ASN A 217 -5.83 -22.47 30.82
N PRO A 218 -6.63 -22.79 31.87
CA PRO A 218 -6.60 -24.12 32.49
C PRO A 218 -6.94 -25.27 31.53
N GLN A 219 -7.62 -24.98 30.43
CA GLN A 219 -7.89 -25.95 29.36
C GLN A 219 -6.60 -26.39 28.64
N LEU A 220 -5.61 -25.51 28.55
CA LEU A 220 -4.30 -25.80 27.96
C LEU A 220 -3.56 -26.89 28.75
N ALA A 221 -3.68 -26.86 30.08
CA ALA A 221 -3.09 -27.86 30.97
C ALA A 221 -3.75 -29.26 30.86
N LYS A 222 -4.94 -29.35 30.24
CA LYS A 222 -5.67 -30.60 30.02
C LYS A 222 -5.37 -31.24 28.67
N LEU A 223 -4.68 -30.54 27.77
CA LEU A 223 -4.26 -31.08 26.49
C LEU A 223 -3.09 -32.05 26.68
N GLU A 224 -2.94 -33.00 25.76
CA GLU A 224 -1.73 -33.78 25.70
C GLU A 224 -0.53 -32.86 25.42
N ARG A 225 0.65 -33.16 25.99
CA ARG A 225 1.86 -32.32 25.84
C ARG A 225 2.18 -31.97 24.38
N LYS A 226 1.83 -32.86 23.45
CA LYS A 226 2.03 -32.67 22.01
C LYS A 226 1.12 -31.60 21.39
N ASP A 227 -0.08 -31.41 21.94
CA ASP A 227 -1.12 -30.51 21.43
C ASP A 227 -1.12 -29.14 22.13
N GLU A 228 -0.38 -29.02 23.23
CA GLU A 228 -0.22 -27.76 23.98
C GLU A 228 0.39 -26.66 23.10
N HIS A 229 1.37 -27.05 22.25
CA HIS A 229 2.16 -26.17 21.39
C HIS A 229 2.54 -24.85 22.09
N ILE A 230 2.97 -24.94 23.35
CA ILE A 230 3.20 -23.77 24.20
C ILE A 230 4.26 -22.84 23.61
N ASP A 231 5.32 -23.41 23.04
CA ASP A 231 6.43 -22.64 22.47
C ASP A 231 5.98 -21.82 21.25
N LEU A 232 5.07 -22.34 20.42
CA LEU A 232 4.45 -21.59 19.33
C LEU A 232 3.78 -20.32 19.88
N ARG A 233 3.01 -20.47 20.96
CA ARG A 233 2.25 -19.37 21.58
C ARG A 233 3.18 -18.36 22.22
N VAL A 234 4.23 -18.82 22.90
CA VAL A 234 5.27 -17.99 23.49
C VAL A 234 6.01 -17.19 22.41
N LEU A 235 6.50 -17.86 21.36
CA LEU A 235 7.18 -17.21 20.22
C LEU A 235 6.29 -16.16 19.56
N SER A 236 5.02 -16.51 19.32
CA SER A 236 4.04 -15.59 18.73
C SER A 236 3.79 -14.39 19.65
N THR A 237 3.74 -14.61 20.96
CA THR A 237 3.59 -13.56 21.97
C THR A 237 4.77 -12.61 21.96
N ILE A 238 6.01 -13.13 21.93
CA ILE A 238 7.19 -12.28 21.87
C ILE A 238 7.19 -11.44 20.58
N GLY A 239 6.76 -12.01 19.44
CA GLY A 239 6.54 -11.24 18.22
C GLY A 239 5.57 -10.08 18.41
N LEU A 240 4.45 -10.30 19.10
CA LEU A 240 3.49 -9.23 19.45
C LEU A 240 4.11 -8.17 20.37
N LEU A 241 4.97 -8.56 21.32
CA LEU A 241 5.66 -7.61 22.20
C LEU A 241 6.59 -6.68 21.42
N PHE A 242 7.25 -7.17 20.36
CA PHE A 242 8.04 -6.32 19.47
C PHE A 242 7.18 -5.41 18.59
N ILE A 243 6.01 -5.86 18.11
CA ILE A 243 5.04 -4.97 17.44
C ILE A 243 4.59 -3.84 18.39
N GLU A 244 4.36 -4.16 19.66
CA GLU A 244 3.99 -3.16 20.65
C GLU A 244 5.16 -2.21 20.98
N SER A 245 6.40 -2.71 20.99
CA SER A 245 7.59 -1.86 21.06
C SER A 245 7.72 -0.93 19.85
N TYR A 246 7.38 -1.39 18.65
CA TYR A 246 7.34 -0.56 17.45
C TYR A 246 6.34 0.59 17.60
N ARG A 247 5.11 0.33 18.06
CA ARG A 247 4.11 1.40 18.32
C ARG A 247 4.62 2.44 19.31
N ARG A 248 5.22 2.00 20.42
CA ARG A 248 5.84 2.91 21.40
C ARG A 248 6.97 3.73 20.80
N GLN A 249 7.79 3.12 19.94
CA GLN A 249 8.88 3.81 19.26
C GLN A 249 8.39 4.85 18.24
N ILE A 250 7.34 4.54 17.47
CA ILE A 250 6.70 5.52 16.57
C ILE A 250 6.12 6.70 17.36
N ALA A 251 5.44 6.42 18.49
CA ALA A 251 4.95 7.48 19.36
C ALA A 251 6.10 8.35 19.92
N LYS A 252 7.24 7.75 20.27
CA LYS A 252 8.44 8.48 20.70
C LYS A 252 9.03 9.32 19.57
N ALA A 253 9.20 8.76 18.37
CA ALA A 253 9.68 9.47 17.18
C ALA A 253 8.80 10.68 16.87
N ASN A 254 7.48 10.54 16.95
CA ASN A 254 6.52 11.62 16.73
C ASN A 254 6.65 12.75 17.76
N ARG A 255 6.96 12.44 19.02
CA ARG A 255 7.26 13.48 20.03
C ARG A 255 8.52 14.26 19.68
N ILE A 256 9.58 13.59 19.21
CA ILE A 256 10.83 14.24 18.79
C ILE A 256 10.57 15.14 17.57
N ILE A 257 9.85 14.63 16.57
CA ILE A 257 9.46 15.40 15.39
C ILE A 257 8.62 16.62 15.78
N ALA A 258 7.60 16.45 16.64
CA ALA A 258 6.74 17.55 17.07
C ALA A 258 7.54 18.66 17.79
N ALA A 259 8.48 18.27 18.67
CA ALA A 259 9.28 19.21 19.43
C ALA A 259 10.20 20.06 18.55
N LYS A 260 10.80 19.48 17.51
CA LYS A 260 11.79 20.16 16.64
C LYS A 260 11.20 20.73 15.35
N ALA A 261 10.43 19.94 14.63
CA ALA A 261 9.89 20.34 13.34
C ALA A 261 8.73 21.34 13.46
N LYS A 262 8.07 21.44 14.63
CA LYS A 262 6.96 22.38 14.90
C LYS A 262 5.89 22.37 13.79
N GLY A 263 5.50 21.18 13.33
CA GLY A 263 4.48 20.99 12.28
C GLY A 263 4.99 21.06 10.83
N ARG A 264 6.28 21.25 10.59
CA ARG A 264 6.87 21.26 9.23
C ARG A 264 7.08 19.86 8.63
N ILE A 265 7.06 18.84 9.46
CA ILE A 265 7.15 17.44 9.06
C ILE A 265 5.86 16.74 9.52
N THR A 266 5.24 15.98 8.62
CA THR A 266 4.12 15.10 8.93
C THR A 266 4.58 14.04 9.93
N PRO A 267 3.80 13.75 11.00
CA PRO A 267 4.16 12.69 11.93
C PRO A 267 4.31 11.35 11.21
N SER A 268 5.23 10.53 11.72
CA SER A 268 5.39 9.15 11.30
C SER A 268 4.09 8.38 11.57
N ILE A 269 3.66 7.61 10.57
CA ILE A 269 2.48 6.77 10.63
C ILE A 269 2.95 5.34 10.85
N GLU A 270 2.25 4.60 11.69
CA GLU A 270 2.48 3.17 11.86
C GLU A 270 2.31 2.42 10.53
N ASP A 271 3.21 1.47 10.25
CA ASP A 271 3.12 0.62 9.06
C ASP A 271 2.01 -0.45 9.23
N PRO A 272 0.92 -0.39 8.44
CA PRO A 272 -0.19 -1.35 8.54
C PRO A 272 0.21 -2.80 8.24
N ILE A 273 1.31 -3.02 7.51
CA ILE A 273 1.88 -4.36 7.29
C ILE A 273 2.24 -4.98 8.63
N ILE A 274 2.78 -4.19 9.56
CA ILE A 274 3.24 -4.64 10.87
C ILE A 274 2.11 -4.58 11.88
N THR A 275 1.51 -3.40 12.07
CA THR A 275 0.61 -3.15 13.21
C THR A 275 -0.76 -3.79 13.08
N ASP A 276 -1.20 -4.05 11.85
CA ASP A 276 -2.51 -4.66 11.60
C ASP A 276 -2.34 -6.10 11.10
N ARG A 277 -1.63 -6.28 9.98
CA ARG A 277 -1.61 -7.56 9.27
C ARG A 277 -0.71 -8.60 9.92
N LEU A 278 0.52 -8.25 10.28
CA LEU A 278 1.43 -9.16 10.99
C LEU A 278 0.89 -9.45 12.39
N HIS A 279 0.39 -8.42 13.07
CA HIS A 279 -0.29 -8.56 14.36
C HIS A 279 -1.45 -9.57 14.29
N ALA A 280 -2.37 -9.43 13.34
CA ALA A 280 -3.47 -10.37 13.16
C ALA A 280 -2.99 -11.80 12.91
N CYS A 281 -1.89 -11.96 12.16
CA CYS A 281 -1.31 -13.28 11.93
C CYS A 281 -0.79 -13.92 13.23
N LEU A 282 -0.07 -13.16 14.05
CA LEU A 282 0.47 -13.65 15.32
C LEU A 282 -0.63 -13.95 16.35
N VAL A 283 -1.67 -13.13 16.41
CA VAL A 283 -2.87 -13.39 17.23
C VAL A 283 -3.56 -14.69 16.79
N ALA A 284 -3.67 -14.92 15.48
CA ALA A 284 -4.25 -16.15 14.95
C ALA A 284 -3.39 -17.39 15.29
N MET A 285 -2.06 -17.28 15.29
CA MET A 285 -1.16 -18.36 15.73
C MET A 285 -1.36 -18.74 17.20
N GLN A 286 -1.76 -17.77 18.04
CA GLN A 286 -2.07 -18.00 19.44
C GLN A 286 -3.49 -18.52 19.68
N SER A 287 -4.36 -18.61 18.67
CA SER A 287 -5.72 -19.11 18.87
C SER A 287 -5.71 -20.60 19.27
N PRO A 288 -6.60 -21.06 20.17
CA PRO A 288 -7.59 -20.28 20.92
C PRO A 288 -7.08 -19.74 22.27
N PHE A 289 -5.83 -20.03 22.65
CA PHE A 289 -5.28 -19.73 23.98
C PHE A 289 -4.35 -18.53 23.94
N GLN A 290 -4.89 -17.38 24.33
CA GLN A 290 -4.18 -16.09 24.36
C GLN A 290 -3.99 -15.62 25.80
N LEU A 291 -3.03 -14.71 25.98
CA LEU A 291 -2.95 -13.95 27.23
C LEU A 291 -4.04 -12.89 27.23
N THR A 292 -4.86 -12.88 28.28
CA THR A 292 -5.95 -11.91 28.43
C THR A 292 -5.53 -10.71 29.26
N GLN A 293 -4.52 -10.87 30.12
CA GLN A 293 -3.99 -9.79 30.95
C GLN A 293 -2.45 -9.74 30.88
N PRO A 294 -1.87 -8.57 30.55
CA PRO A 294 -0.43 -8.40 30.57
C PRO A 294 0.08 -8.35 32.02
N SER A 295 1.05 -9.19 32.36
CA SER A 295 1.62 -9.24 33.70
C SER A 295 2.64 -8.12 33.96
N ALA A 296 3.00 -7.94 35.25
CA ALA A 296 4.10 -7.07 35.65
C ALA A 296 5.44 -7.50 35.02
N HIS A 297 5.61 -8.79 34.71
CA HIS A 297 6.80 -9.31 34.03
C HIS A 297 6.87 -8.85 32.58
N ILE A 298 5.75 -8.89 31.84
CA ILE A 298 5.67 -8.36 30.47
C ILE A 298 6.01 -6.86 30.45
N THR A 299 5.45 -6.11 31.38
CA THR A 299 5.73 -4.66 31.51
C THR A 299 7.23 -4.41 31.78
N THR A 300 7.84 -5.21 32.64
CA THR A 300 9.26 -5.09 32.97
C THR A 300 10.14 -5.47 31.78
N PHE A 301 9.81 -6.56 31.08
CA PHE A 301 10.51 -6.97 29.86
C PHE A 301 10.44 -5.89 28.78
N ASN A 302 9.26 -5.33 28.51
CA ASN A 302 9.10 -4.23 27.56
C ASN A 302 9.99 -3.03 27.90
N ARG A 303 10.07 -2.65 29.17
CA ARG A 303 10.95 -1.56 29.63
C ARG A 303 12.43 -1.87 29.39
N ILE A 304 12.84 -3.11 29.68
CA ILE A 304 14.23 -3.54 29.45
C ILE A 304 14.55 -3.48 27.96
N ILE A 305 13.71 -4.07 27.11
CA ILE A 305 13.89 -4.07 25.66
C ILE A 305 13.93 -2.63 25.11
N ASP A 306 12.97 -1.78 25.49
CA ASP A 306 12.93 -0.38 25.03
C ASP A 306 14.19 0.41 25.44
N ASN A 307 14.76 0.13 26.62
CA ASN A 307 16.00 0.76 27.07
C ASN A 307 17.22 0.26 26.29
N GLN A 308 17.28 -1.03 25.97
CA GLN A 308 18.40 -1.63 25.25
C GLN A 308 18.36 -1.28 23.75
N LEU A 309 17.16 -1.23 23.15
CA LEU A 309 16.97 -0.77 21.78
C LEU A 309 17.52 0.65 21.55
N GLN A 310 17.46 1.51 22.57
CA GLN A 310 18.03 2.86 22.51
C GLN A 310 19.55 2.89 22.53
N GLN A 311 20.20 1.79 22.91
CA GLN A 311 21.66 1.67 23.00
C GLN A 311 22.27 1.10 21.70
N ILE A 312 21.44 0.68 20.74
CA ILE A 312 21.91 0.16 19.45
C ILE A 312 22.76 1.23 18.75
N GLN A 313 24.03 0.90 18.51
CA GLN A 313 24.96 1.79 17.81
C GLN A 313 24.86 1.58 16.31
N VAL A 314 24.16 2.50 15.65
CA VAL A 314 24.12 2.56 14.18
C VAL A 314 25.31 3.37 13.69
N ILE A 315 26.23 2.69 12.99
CA ILE A 315 27.44 3.29 12.44
C ILE A 315 27.06 4.13 11.21
N PRO A 316 27.39 5.44 11.16
CA PRO A 316 27.22 6.23 9.95
C PRO A 316 28.16 5.70 8.87
N ALA A 317 27.61 5.48 7.67
CA ALA A 317 28.34 4.99 6.50
C ALA A 317 29.29 6.03 5.92
#